data_AF-G6YRK3-F1
#
_entry.id   AF-G6YRK3-F1
#
_cell.length_a   1.000
_cell.length_b   1.000
_cell.length_c   1.000
_cell.angle_alpha   90.00
_cell.angle_beta   90.00
_cell.angle_gamma   90.00
#
_symmetry.space_group_name_H-M   'P 1'
#
loop_
_entity.id
_entity.type
_entity.pdbx_description
1 polymer ?
#
loop_
_entity_poly.entity_id
_entity_poly.type
_entity_poly.pdbx_seq_one_letter_code
_entity_poly.pdbx_strand_id
1 'polypeptide(L)'
;MTVLLTGLAILVITAIAAAIVVKRYLKPVDVWNIPVENPETFTSLDSNLVKLGLNGDLSCRDFDYIFTYLLQGIHSYSSKNHARIIYPGISGTRGTVVEGLEGFARTAVLLATWLKSGKPKKVALFTGETFDIEHHILTGLIHGTSPTSAEYWGDITHLDQRIVEAADISIALWLMKDQVKSCLSEDQIDNVLTWLAMANNKEIYG
;
A
#
# COMPACT_ATOMS: atom_id res chain seq x y z
N MET A 1 -4.70 -56.41 -18.64
CA MET A 1 -4.63 -55.81 -17.28
C MET A 1 -3.56 -54.71 -17.19
N THR A 2 -2.36 -54.93 -17.73
CA THR A 2 -1.22 -53.99 -17.67
C THR A 2 -1.45 -52.65 -18.39
N VAL A 3 -2.10 -52.64 -19.56
CA VAL A 3 -2.40 -51.42 -20.35
C VAL A 3 -3.41 -50.49 -19.65
N LEU A 4 -4.35 -51.07 -18.90
CA LEU A 4 -5.35 -50.34 -18.12
C LEU A 4 -4.71 -49.65 -16.90
N LEU A 5 -3.76 -50.33 -16.24
CA LEU A 5 -3.02 -49.79 -15.11
C LEU A 5 -2.09 -48.63 -15.52
N THR A 6 -1.45 -48.73 -16.68
CA THR A 6 -0.61 -47.64 -17.22
C THR A 6 -1.43 -46.43 -17.65
N GLY A 7 -2.62 -46.64 -18.25
CA GLY A 7 -3.53 -45.56 -18.61
C GLY A 7 -4.04 -44.78 -17.39
N LEU A 8 -4.38 -45.48 -16.31
CA LEU A 8 -4.82 -44.87 -15.06
C LEU A 8 -3.71 -44.05 -14.39
N ALA A 9 -2.48 -44.57 -14.38
CA ALA A 9 -1.33 -43.87 -13.80
C ALA A 9 -1.01 -42.55 -14.53
N ILE A 10 -1.07 -42.54 -15.86
CA ILE A 10 -0.85 -41.33 -16.66
C ILE A 10 -1.92 -40.27 -16.36
N LEU A 11 -3.18 -40.68 -16.24
CA LEU A 11 -4.33 -39.80 -15.96
C LEU A 11 -4.23 -39.16 -14.56
N VAL A 12 -3.74 -39.91 -13.57
CA VAL A 12 -3.49 -39.39 -12.22
C VAL A 12 -2.34 -38.39 -12.23
N ILE A 13 -1.24 -38.69 -12.92
CA ILE A 13 -0.08 -37.77 -13.01
C ILE A 13 -0.47 -36.47 -13.73
N THR A 14 -1.22 -36.54 -14.83
CA THR A 14 -1.68 -35.33 -15.53
C THR A 14 -2.68 -34.55 -14.71
N ALA A 15 -3.59 -35.19 -13.96
CA ALA A 15 -4.50 -34.51 -13.04
C ALA A 15 -3.74 -33.82 -11.89
N ILE A 16 -2.72 -34.45 -11.33
CA ILE A 16 -1.86 -33.86 -10.29
C ILE A 16 -1.06 -32.68 -10.86
N ALA A 17 -0.46 -32.83 -12.04
CA ALA A 17 0.29 -31.76 -12.69
C ALA A 17 -0.62 -30.57 -13.05
N ALA A 18 -1.81 -30.84 -13.59
CA ALA A 18 -2.83 -29.83 -13.84
C ALA A 18 -3.28 -29.16 -12.54
N ALA A 19 -3.52 -29.91 -11.46
CA ALA A 19 -3.87 -29.35 -10.17
C ALA A 19 -2.73 -28.50 -9.56
N ILE A 20 -1.46 -28.87 -9.76
CA ILE A 20 -0.29 -28.07 -9.34
C ILE A 20 -0.19 -26.79 -10.18
N VAL A 21 -0.37 -26.86 -11.50
CA VAL A 21 -0.38 -25.71 -12.40
C VAL A 21 -1.54 -24.79 -12.05
N VAL A 22 -2.75 -25.32 -11.96
CA VAL A 22 -3.95 -24.61 -11.51
C VAL A 22 -3.72 -24.00 -10.13
N LYS A 23 -3.17 -24.71 -9.15
CA LYS A 23 -2.85 -24.15 -7.82
C LYS A 23 -1.75 -23.08 -7.87
N ARG A 24 -0.82 -23.14 -8.84
CA ARG A 24 0.24 -22.14 -9.03
C ARG A 24 -0.28 -20.86 -9.70
N TYR A 25 -1.25 -20.98 -10.60
CA TYR A 25 -1.89 -19.84 -11.30
C TYR A 25 -3.15 -19.31 -10.60
N LEU A 26 -3.83 -20.14 -9.80
CA LEU A 26 -4.99 -19.83 -8.97
C LEU A 26 -4.64 -19.83 -7.48
N LYS A 27 -3.39 -19.52 -7.08
CA LYS A 27 -3.25 -19.07 -5.69
C LYS A 27 -4.15 -17.85 -5.56
N PRO A 28 -5.23 -17.89 -4.76
CA PRO A 28 -5.94 -16.66 -4.47
C PRO A 28 -4.88 -15.73 -3.90
N VAL A 29 -4.74 -14.56 -4.51
CA VAL A 29 -3.82 -13.59 -3.96
C VAL A 29 -4.27 -13.30 -2.54
N ASP A 30 -3.33 -13.13 -1.61
CA ASP A 30 -3.65 -13.05 -0.19
C ASP A 30 -4.83 -12.10 0.03
N VAL A 31 -5.90 -12.63 0.64
CA VAL A 31 -7.07 -11.86 1.09
C VAL A 31 -7.94 -11.30 -0.06
N TRP A 32 -8.01 -11.98 -1.21
CA TRP A 32 -8.85 -11.59 -2.37
C TRP A 32 -10.36 -11.34 -2.09
N ASN A 33 -10.89 -11.85 -0.97
CA ASN A 33 -12.33 -11.88 -0.68
C ASN A 33 -12.72 -11.33 0.70
N ILE A 34 -11.85 -10.59 1.41
CA ILE A 34 -12.26 -9.96 2.68
C ILE A 34 -12.74 -8.54 2.36
N PRO A 35 -14.05 -8.25 2.43
CA PRO A 35 -14.53 -6.89 2.28
C PRO A 35 -13.96 -6.05 3.43
N VAL A 36 -13.23 -4.99 3.09
CA VAL A 36 -12.95 -3.92 4.04
C VAL A 36 -14.21 -3.07 4.14
N GLU A 37 -14.81 -3.03 5.31
CA GLU A 37 -16.05 -2.26 5.54
C GLU A 37 -15.76 -0.76 5.49
N ASN A 38 -16.75 0.01 5.02
CA ASN A 38 -16.68 1.46 5.05
C ASN A 38 -17.22 1.96 6.40
N PRO A 39 -16.41 2.62 7.26
CA PRO A 39 -16.89 3.17 8.51
C PRO A 39 -18.08 4.12 8.30
N GLU A 40 -19.10 4.06 9.17
CA GLU A 40 -20.32 4.88 9.05
C GLU A 40 -20.01 6.38 8.95
N THR A 41 -18.90 6.83 9.55
CA THR A 41 -18.40 8.21 9.49
C THR A 41 -18.30 8.74 8.07
N PHE A 42 -17.89 7.91 7.10
CA PHE A 42 -17.69 8.35 5.72
C PHE A 42 -18.99 8.73 5.00
N THR A 43 -20.14 8.16 5.36
CA THR A 43 -21.42 8.53 4.73
C THR A 43 -21.70 10.05 4.84
N SER A 44 -21.43 10.60 6.02
CA SER A 44 -21.62 12.03 6.29
C SER A 44 -20.51 12.89 5.66
N LEU A 45 -19.27 12.40 5.67
CA LEU A 45 -18.11 13.09 5.13
C LEU A 45 -18.19 13.19 3.60
N ASP A 46 -18.56 12.11 2.92
CA ASP A 46 -18.75 12.04 1.47
C ASP A 46 -19.82 13.04 1.02
N SER A 47 -20.94 13.09 1.75
CA SER A 47 -22.02 14.04 1.50
C SER A 47 -21.56 15.51 1.61
N ASN A 48 -20.65 15.80 2.53
CA ASN A 48 -20.09 17.14 2.71
C ASN A 48 -19.04 17.48 1.64
N LEU A 49 -18.20 16.51 1.26
CA LEU A 49 -17.22 16.65 0.20
C LEU A 49 -17.89 16.96 -1.15
N VAL A 50 -18.99 16.27 -1.48
CA VAL A 50 -19.78 16.53 -2.68
C VAL A 50 -20.34 17.96 -2.70
N LYS A 51 -20.91 18.43 -1.58
CA LYS A 51 -21.44 19.80 -1.48
C LYS A 51 -20.34 20.84 -1.69
N LEU A 52 -19.14 20.58 -1.18
CA LEU A 52 -17.99 21.48 -1.33
C LEU A 52 -17.56 21.60 -2.80
N GLY A 53 -17.53 20.48 -3.55
CA GLY A 53 -17.21 20.50 -4.98
C GLY A 53 -18.24 21.18 -5.89
N LEU A 54 -19.47 21.37 -5.42
CA LEU A 54 -20.54 22.02 -6.20
C LEU A 54 -20.57 23.56 -6.06
N ASN A 55 -19.78 24.14 -5.15
CA ASN A 55 -19.92 25.54 -4.74
C ASN A 55 -18.97 26.55 -5.43
N GLY A 56 -18.28 26.18 -6.52
CA GLY A 56 -17.39 27.09 -7.26
C GLY A 56 -15.95 27.08 -6.75
N ASP A 57 -15.30 28.25 -6.70
CA ASP A 57 -13.87 28.37 -6.41
C ASP A 57 -13.48 27.87 -5.00
N LEU A 58 -12.44 27.05 -4.91
CA LEU A 58 -11.96 26.44 -3.67
C LEU A 58 -11.10 27.42 -2.84
N SER A 59 -11.35 27.47 -1.53
CA SER A 59 -10.56 28.25 -0.58
C SER A 59 -9.46 27.43 0.11
N CYS A 60 -8.57 28.10 0.86
CA CYS A 60 -7.59 27.41 1.71
C CYS A 60 -8.25 26.53 2.79
N ARG A 61 -9.43 26.94 3.29
CA ARG A 61 -10.17 26.15 4.28
C ARG A 61 -10.74 24.87 3.66
N ASP A 62 -11.14 24.94 2.39
CA ASP A 62 -11.64 23.79 1.65
C ASP A 62 -10.51 22.79 1.36
N PHE A 63 -9.31 23.29 1.06
CA PHE A 63 -8.12 22.45 0.95
C PHE A 63 -7.81 21.72 2.26
N ASP A 64 -7.80 22.42 3.40
CA ASP A 64 -7.55 21.79 4.70
C ASP A 64 -8.65 20.75 5.05
N TYR A 65 -9.91 21.00 4.67
CA TYR A 65 -11.01 20.04 4.81
C TYR A 65 -10.78 18.77 3.97
N ILE A 66 -10.48 18.93 2.67
CA ILE A 66 -10.21 17.82 1.75
C ILE A 66 -9.00 17.02 2.23
N PHE A 67 -7.93 17.70 2.68
CA PHE A 67 -6.76 17.02 3.22
C PHE A 67 -7.11 16.20 4.47
N THR A 68 -7.90 16.76 5.39
CA THR A 68 -8.38 16.05 6.58
C THR A 68 -9.26 14.85 6.22
N TYR A 69 -10.06 14.95 5.16
CA TYR A 69 -10.84 13.83 4.61
C TYR A 69 -9.95 12.70 4.11
N LEU A 70 -8.90 13.03 3.35
CA LEU A 70 -7.93 12.04 2.88
C LEU A 70 -7.18 11.40 4.05
N LEU A 71 -6.79 12.18 5.07
CA LEU A 71 -6.18 11.65 6.29
C LEU A 71 -7.11 10.70 7.05
N GLN A 72 -8.40 11.02 7.14
CA GLN A 72 -9.38 10.14 7.77
C GLN A 72 -9.42 8.79 7.03
N GLY A 73 -9.42 8.81 5.70
CA GLY A 73 -9.30 7.60 4.87
C GLY A 73 -8.02 6.83 5.14
N ILE A 74 -6.87 7.49 5.08
CA ILE A 74 -5.57 6.87 5.35
C ILE A 74 -5.56 6.21 6.73
N HIS A 75 -6.01 6.92 7.77
CA HIS A 75 -6.09 6.40 9.14
C HIS A 75 -6.98 5.16 9.25
N SER A 76 -8.18 5.23 8.68
CA SER A 76 -9.17 4.14 8.78
C SER A 76 -8.75 2.85 8.06
N TYR A 77 -7.91 2.95 7.02
CA TYR A 77 -7.54 1.81 6.17
C TYR A 77 -6.08 1.39 6.29
N SER A 78 -5.31 2.03 7.17
CA SER A 78 -3.93 1.66 7.44
C SER A 78 -3.84 0.30 8.13
N SER A 79 -2.84 -0.50 7.75
CA SER A 79 -2.41 -1.65 8.52
C SER A 79 -1.90 -1.23 9.90
N LYS A 80 -1.79 -2.21 10.80
CA LYS A 80 -1.40 -1.98 12.20
C LYS A 80 -0.08 -1.23 12.32
N ASN A 81 0.91 -1.56 11.49
CA ASN A 81 2.21 -0.89 11.49
C ASN A 81 2.38 0.08 10.31
N HIS A 82 1.27 0.57 9.73
CA HIS A 82 1.23 1.63 8.73
C HIS A 82 1.95 1.32 7.40
N ALA A 83 2.46 0.11 7.18
CA ALA A 83 3.16 -0.22 5.94
C ALA A 83 2.20 -0.39 4.75
N ARG A 84 0.91 -0.59 4.99
CA ARG A 84 -0.07 -0.85 3.94
C ARG A 84 -1.32 0.00 4.17
N ILE A 85 -1.95 0.47 3.10
CA ILE A 85 -3.26 1.13 3.16
C ILE A 85 -4.22 0.36 2.26
N ILE A 86 -5.20 -0.31 2.86
CA ILE A 86 -6.07 -1.27 2.18
C ILE A 86 -7.48 -0.68 2.11
N TYR A 87 -7.75 0.05 1.02
CA TYR A 87 -9.03 0.70 0.79
C TYR A 87 -10.17 -0.32 0.55
N PRO A 88 -11.42 0.06 0.83
CA PRO A 88 -12.59 -0.77 0.60
C PRO A 88 -12.86 -0.99 -0.89
N GLY A 89 -13.33 -2.18 -1.22
CA GLY A 89 -13.61 -2.58 -2.60
C GLY A 89 -13.19 -4.01 -2.88
N ILE A 90 -13.28 -4.40 -4.15
CA ILE A 90 -12.79 -5.69 -4.62
C ILE A 90 -11.29 -5.56 -4.85
N SER A 91 -10.49 -6.40 -4.19
CA SER A 91 -9.05 -6.46 -4.43
C SER A 91 -8.74 -6.77 -5.89
N GLY A 92 -7.71 -6.12 -6.40
CA GLY A 92 -7.15 -6.37 -7.71
C GLY A 92 -6.46 -7.73 -7.83
N THR A 93 -5.92 -8.01 -9.01
CA THR A 93 -5.28 -9.30 -9.33
C THR A 93 -3.88 -9.47 -8.73
N ARG A 94 -3.36 -8.46 -8.01
CA ARG A 94 -2.00 -8.44 -7.43
C ARG A 94 -2.00 -8.63 -5.91
N GLY A 95 -3.16 -8.61 -5.27
CA GLY A 95 -3.39 -8.98 -3.89
C GLY A 95 -3.07 -7.89 -2.89
N THR A 96 -3.53 -8.11 -1.66
CA THR A 96 -3.57 -7.09 -0.60
C THR A 96 -2.22 -6.54 -0.18
N VAL A 97 -1.12 -7.29 -0.36
CA VAL A 97 0.22 -6.78 -0.07
C VAL A 97 0.62 -5.69 -1.07
N VAL A 98 0.45 -5.95 -2.36
CA VAL A 98 0.84 -5.01 -3.43
C VAL A 98 -0.12 -3.83 -3.46
N GLU A 99 -1.42 -4.09 -3.33
CA GLU A 99 -2.44 -3.04 -3.27
C GLU A 99 -2.29 -2.17 -2.02
N GLY A 100 -1.96 -2.80 -0.89
CA GLY A 100 -1.65 -2.09 0.34
C GLY A 100 -0.41 -1.19 0.21
N LEU A 101 0.63 -1.69 -0.44
CA LEU A 101 1.82 -0.90 -0.79
C LEU A 101 1.46 0.27 -1.71
N GLU A 102 0.66 0.04 -2.76
CA GLU A 102 0.20 1.09 -3.68
C GLU A 102 -0.53 2.22 -2.92
N GLY A 103 -1.43 1.86 -2.01
CA GLY A 103 -2.10 2.82 -1.14
C GLY A 103 -1.11 3.62 -0.29
N PHE A 104 -0.14 2.95 0.33
CA PHE A 104 0.90 3.61 1.12
C PHE A 104 1.78 4.54 0.27
N ALA A 105 2.35 4.05 -0.84
CA ALA A 105 3.32 4.78 -1.64
C ALA A 105 2.74 6.08 -2.21
N ARG A 106 1.53 6.00 -2.80
CA ARG A 106 0.88 7.16 -3.41
C ARG A 106 0.47 8.22 -2.39
N THR A 107 -0.01 7.79 -1.23
CA THR A 107 -0.38 8.72 -0.16
C THR A 107 0.85 9.28 0.55
N ALA A 108 1.95 8.52 0.66
CA ALA A 108 3.20 9.01 1.23
C ALA A 108 3.72 10.25 0.48
N VAL A 109 3.56 10.34 -0.85
CA VAL A 109 3.92 11.54 -1.62
C VAL A 109 3.07 12.76 -1.20
N LEU A 110 1.75 12.58 -1.08
CA LEU A 110 0.84 13.63 -0.58
C LEU A 110 1.25 14.10 0.82
N LEU A 111 1.46 13.16 1.73
CA LEU A 111 1.78 13.41 3.13
C LEU A 111 3.15 14.07 3.30
N ALA A 112 4.17 13.57 2.59
CA ALA A 112 5.51 14.15 2.60
C ALA A 112 5.51 15.57 2.02
N THR A 113 4.70 15.83 0.98
CA THR A 113 4.54 17.18 0.41
C THR A 113 3.89 18.13 1.41
N TRP A 114 2.85 17.67 2.13
CA TRP A 114 2.25 18.44 3.22
C TRP A 114 3.28 18.84 4.27
N LEU A 115 4.07 17.89 4.78
CA LEU A 115 5.15 18.19 5.73
C LEU A 115 6.17 19.17 5.14
N LYS A 116 6.58 18.96 3.89
CA LYS A 116 7.57 19.82 3.22
C LYS A 116 7.10 21.27 3.06
N SER A 117 5.79 21.48 2.93
CA SER A 117 5.18 22.81 2.83
C SER A 117 5.17 23.60 4.15
N GLY A 118 5.65 23.02 5.24
CA GLY A 118 5.66 23.65 6.57
C GLY A 118 4.32 23.58 7.31
N LYS A 119 3.38 22.78 6.80
CA LYS A 119 2.09 22.52 7.46
C LYS A 119 2.29 21.64 8.71
N PRO A 120 1.33 21.64 9.65
CA PRO A 120 1.45 20.86 10.89
C PRO A 120 1.63 19.38 10.64
N LYS A 121 2.55 18.75 11.38
CA LYS A 121 2.78 17.30 11.32
C LYS A 121 1.69 16.46 11.99
N LYS A 122 0.98 17.06 12.95
CA LYS A 122 -0.15 16.46 13.66
C LYS A 122 -1.42 17.17 13.24
N VAL A 123 -2.40 16.41 12.76
CA VAL A 123 -3.68 16.95 12.26
C VAL A 123 -4.82 16.25 13.00
N ALA A 124 -5.79 17.03 13.47
CA ALA A 124 -7.00 16.48 14.08
C ALA A 124 -7.90 15.90 12.99
N LEU A 125 -8.38 14.67 13.20
CA LEU A 125 -9.32 13.98 12.33
C LEU A 125 -10.76 14.34 12.70
N PHE A 126 -11.71 13.98 11.83
CA PHE A 126 -13.14 14.19 12.09
C PHE A 126 -13.66 13.35 13.25
N THR A 127 -12.99 12.25 13.59
CA THR A 127 -13.27 11.44 14.78
C THR A 127 -12.79 12.07 16.09
N GLY A 128 -12.03 13.17 16.04
CA GLY A 128 -11.39 13.79 17.20
C GLY A 128 -10.03 13.18 17.56
N GLU A 129 -9.62 12.09 16.88
CA GLU A 129 -8.27 11.54 16.98
C GLU A 129 -7.24 12.49 16.35
N THR A 130 -5.97 12.31 16.71
CA THR A 130 -4.86 13.06 16.09
C THR A 130 -4.03 12.12 15.24
N PHE A 131 -3.87 12.45 13.97
CA PHE A 131 -3.01 11.73 13.04
C PHE A 131 -1.61 12.36 13.01
N ASP A 132 -0.57 11.56 13.29
CA ASP A 132 0.83 11.99 13.19
C ASP A 132 1.42 11.52 11.86
N ILE A 133 1.55 12.45 10.92
CA ILE A 133 1.92 12.19 9.53
C ILE A 133 3.37 11.67 9.43
N GLU A 134 4.28 12.28 10.18
CA GLU A 134 5.70 11.89 10.20
C GLU A 134 5.83 10.48 10.75
N HIS A 135 5.19 10.19 11.88
CA HIS A 135 5.20 8.86 12.48
C HIS A 135 4.62 7.80 11.55
N HIS A 136 3.50 8.10 10.87
CA HIS A 136 2.86 7.18 9.94
C HIS A 136 3.80 6.75 8.80
N ILE A 137 4.43 7.72 8.11
CA ILE A 137 5.32 7.43 6.99
C ILE A 137 6.56 6.66 7.47
N LEU A 138 7.21 7.11 8.54
CA LEU A 138 8.45 6.49 9.02
C LEU A 138 8.20 5.05 9.51
N THR A 139 7.12 4.81 10.23
CA THR A 139 6.74 3.47 10.70
C THR A 139 6.41 2.56 9.53
N GLY A 140 5.64 3.06 8.56
CA GLY A 140 5.31 2.31 7.35
C GLY A 140 6.54 1.91 6.53
N LEU A 141 7.52 2.81 6.39
CA LEU A 141 8.80 2.50 5.74
C LEU A 141 9.56 1.40 6.48
N ILE A 142 9.71 1.52 7.80
CA ILE A 142 10.44 0.54 8.63
C ILE A 142 9.84 -0.86 8.49
N HIS A 143 8.51 -0.97 8.56
CA HIS A 143 7.82 -2.26 8.50
C HIS A 143 7.62 -2.77 7.08
N GLY A 144 7.57 -1.88 6.09
CA GLY A 144 7.40 -2.21 4.68
C GLY A 144 8.67 -2.74 4.03
N THR A 145 9.85 -2.25 4.45
CA THR A 145 11.13 -2.62 3.82
C THR A 145 11.94 -3.66 4.60
N SER A 146 11.51 -4.02 5.81
CA SER A 146 12.18 -5.05 6.61
C SER A 146 11.71 -6.47 6.23
N PRO A 147 12.60 -7.37 5.75
CA PRO A 147 12.23 -8.74 5.37
C PRO A 147 11.72 -9.61 6.53
N THR A 148 11.96 -9.21 7.78
CA THR A 148 11.49 -9.91 8.98
C THR A 148 10.15 -9.39 9.49
N SER A 149 9.66 -8.28 8.94
CA SER A 149 8.37 -7.70 9.29
C SER A 149 7.22 -8.52 8.71
N ALA A 150 6.16 -8.72 9.50
CA ALA A 150 4.91 -9.32 9.01
C ALA A 150 4.23 -8.47 7.92
N GLU A 151 4.56 -7.17 7.86
CA GLU A 151 4.03 -6.25 6.85
C GLU A 151 5.00 -5.98 5.69
N TYR A 152 6.10 -6.75 5.57
CA TYR A 152 7.07 -6.62 4.47
C TYR A 152 6.36 -6.58 3.11
N TRP A 153 6.78 -5.65 2.25
CA TRP A 153 6.17 -5.48 0.93
C TRP A 153 6.53 -6.61 -0.03
N GLY A 154 7.60 -7.36 0.25
CA GLY A 154 8.10 -8.41 -0.63
C GLY A 154 9.17 -7.89 -1.59
N ASP A 155 9.91 -8.84 -2.17
CA ASP A 155 10.99 -8.56 -3.11
C ASP A 155 10.44 -8.08 -4.46
N ILE A 156 11.19 -7.19 -5.12
CA ILE A 156 10.82 -6.67 -6.44
C ILE A 156 11.32 -7.59 -7.55
N THR A 157 10.39 -8.08 -8.37
CA THR A 157 10.68 -8.95 -9.53
C THR A 157 10.48 -8.22 -10.87
N HIS A 158 10.75 -8.90 -12.00
CA HIS A 158 10.47 -8.34 -13.32
C HIS A 158 8.97 -8.13 -13.53
N LEU A 159 8.59 -7.03 -14.19
CA LEU A 159 7.20 -6.68 -14.48
C LEU A 159 6.32 -6.56 -13.21
N ASP A 160 6.94 -6.15 -12.09
CA ASP A 160 6.27 -6.01 -10.79
C ASP A 160 5.75 -4.58 -10.57
N GLN A 161 4.53 -4.46 -10.05
CA GLN A 161 3.93 -3.18 -9.68
C GLN A 161 4.76 -2.45 -8.62
N ARG A 162 5.47 -3.19 -7.75
CA ARG A 162 6.38 -2.60 -6.76
C ARG A 162 7.43 -1.67 -7.37
N ILE A 163 7.80 -1.86 -8.63
CA ILE A 163 8.72 -0.96 -9.34
C ILE A 163 8.11 0.45 -9.46
N VAL A 164 6.82 0.53 -9.79
CA VAL A 164 6.08 1.80 -9.90
C VAL A 164 5.99 2.46 -8.53
N GLU A 165 5.58 1.70 -7.51
CA GLU A 165 5.39 2.23 -6.16
C GLU A 165 6.73 2.62 -5.50
N ALA A 166 7.85 1.98 -5.87
CA ALA A 166 9.19 2.38 -5.43
C ALA A 166 9.59 3.79 -5.90
N ALA A 167 9.07 4.25 -7.04
CA ALA A 167 9.30 5.62 -7.51
C ALA A 167 8.63 6.65 -6.59
N ASP A 168 7.37 6.40 -6.21
CA ASP A 168 6.63 7.27 -5.28
C ASP A 168 7.27 7.29 -3.88
N ILE A 169 7.71 6.12 -3.38
CA ILE A 169 8.47 6.04 -2.13
C ILE A 169 9.76 6.86 -2.21
N SER A 170 10.48 6.81 -3.33
CA SER A 170 11.70 7.59 -3.52
C SER A 170 11.44 9.10 -3.46
N ILE A 171 10.32 9.56 -4.01
CA ILE A 171 9.89 10.96 -3.92
C ILE A 171 9.59 11.35 -2.48
N ALA A 172 8.82 10.53 -1.76
CA ALA A 172 8.50 10.78 -0.36
C ALA A 172 9.76 10.86 0.53
N LEU A 173 10.71 9.94 0.34
CA LEU A 173 12.00 9.94 1.04
C LEU A 173 12.84 11.17 0.71
N TRP A 174 12.86 11.62 -0.54
CA TRP A 174 13.57 12.85 -0.92
C TRP A 174 13.01 14.08 -0.21
N LEU A 175 11.68 14.18 -0.12
CA LEU A 175 10.99 15.25 0.59
C LEU A 175 11.23 15.21 2.11
N MET A 176 11.42 14.01 2.67
CA MET A 176 11.61 13.75 4.11
C MET A 176 13.05 13.40 4.50
N LYS A 177 14.04 13.72 3.68
CA LYS A 177 15.43 13.27 3.86
C LYS A 177 16.03 13.61 5.23
N ASP A 178 15.63 14.75 5.82
CA ASP A 178 16.16 15.22 7.10
C ASP A 178 15.53 14.42 8.24
N GLN A 179 14.21 14.19 8.20
CA GLN A 179 13.47 13.35 9.13
C GLN A 179 13.96 11.90 9.09
N VAL A 180 14.16 11.35 7.89
CA VAL A 180 14.69 9.99 7.70
C VAL A 180 16.04 9.86 8.39
N LYS A 181 16.98 10.78 8.14
CA LYS A 181 18.31 10.75 8.75
C LYS A 181 18.30 10.95 10.26
N SER A 182 17.39 11.76 10.79
CA SER A 182 17.35 12.06 12.22
C SER A 182 16.60 11.00 13.05
N CYS A 183 15.66 10.28 12.44
CA CYS A 183 14.72 9.43 13.17
C CYS A 183 14.92 7.93 12.93
N LEU A 184 15.52 7.51 11.81
CA LEU A 184 15.76 6.10 11.51
C LEU A 184 17.17 5.69 11.93
N SER A 185 17.32 4.44 12.36
CA SER A 185 18.64 3.83 12.56
C SER A 185 19.33 3.53 11.23
N GLU A 186 20.65 3.29 11.27
CA GLU A 186 21.42 2.86 10.09
C GLU A 186 20.82 1.59 9.46
N ASP A 187 20.53 0.56 10.25
CA ASP A 187 19.88 -0.67 9.77
C ASP A 187 18.53 -0.42 9.07
N GLN A 188 17.73 0.53 9.58
CA GLN A 188 16.44 0.88 8.98
C GLN A 188 16.62 1.61 7.65
N ILE A 189 17.58 2.53 7.58
CA ILE A 189 17.94 3.22 6.33
C ILE A 189 18.46 2.20 5.31
N ASP A 190 19.31 1.26 5.73
CA ASP A 190 19.86 0.22 4.86
C ASP A 190 18.77 -0.70 4.30
N ASN A 191 17.77 -1.08 5.11
CA ASN A 191 16.61 -1.84 4.62
C ASN A 191 15.83 -1.06 3.55
N VAL A 192 15.57 0.23 3.78
CA VAL A 192 14.88 1.08 2.80
C VAL A 192 15.68 1.19 1.50
N LEU A 193 16.97 1.48 1.58
CA LEU A 193 17.83 1.60 0.39
C LEU A 193 17.97 0.27 -0.35
N THR A 194 18.09 -0.85 0.39
CA THR A 194 18.17 -2.19 -0.19
C THR A 194 16.90 -2.53 -0.96
N TRP A 195 15.72 -2.27 -0.37
CA TRP A 195 14.44 -2.52 -1.02
C TRP A 195 14.27 -1.69 -2.30
N LEU A 196 14.59 -0.39 -2.26
CA LEU A 196 14.57 0.47 -3.44
C LEU A 196 15.55 0.01 -4.53
N ALA A 197 16.74 -0.42 -4.13
CA ALA A 197 17.75 -0.91 -5.07
C ALA A 197 17.30 -2.16 -5.84
N MET A 198 16.33 -2.92 -5.32
CA MET A 198 15.77 -4.07 -6.04
C MET A 198 15.02 -3.66 -7.31
N ALA A 199 14.53 -2.42 -7.42
CA ALA A 199 13.87 -1.94 -8.64
C ALA A 199 14.86 -1.72 -9.80
N ASN A 200 16.15 -1.57 -9.51
CA ASN A 200 17.17 -1.34 -10.53
C ASN A 200 17.30 -2.55 -11.46
N ASN A 201 17.52 -2.27 -12.76
CA ASN A 201 17.71 -3.27 -13.80
C ASN A 201 16.55 -4.28 -13.93
N LYS A 202 15.33 -3.89 -13.55
CA LYS A 202 14.12 -4.69 -13.77
C LYS A 202 13.42 -4.28 -15.05
N GLU A 203 13.02 -5.27 -15.85
CA GLU A 203 12.02 -5.09 -16.89
C GLU A 203 10.73 -4.46 -16.33
N ILE A 204 10.24 -3.46 -17.05
CA ILE A 204 8.96 -2.78 -16.81
C ILE A 204 8.02 -3.06 -17.98
N TYR A 205 6.71 -2.94 -17.76
CA TYR A 205 5.76 -3.00 -18.87
C TYR A 205 6.03 -1.82 -19.82
N GLY A 206 6.42 -2.12 -21.06
CA GLY A 206 6.79 -1.15 -22.09
C GLY A 206 6.87 -1.78 -23.47
#